data_AF-A0A6H1Z702-F1
#
_entry.id   AF-A0A6H1Z702-F1
#
_cell.length_a   1.000
_cell.length_b   1.000
_cell.length_c   1.000
_cell.angle_alpha   90.00
_cell.angle_beta   90.00
_cell.angle_gamma   90.00
#
_symmetry.space_group_name_H-M   'P 1'
#
loop_
_entity.id
_entity.type
_entity.pdbx_description
1 polymer ?
#
loop_
_entity_poly.entity_id
_entity_poly.type
_entity_poly.pdbx_seq_one_letter_code
_entity_poly.pdbx_strand_id
1 'polypeptide(L)'
;MIHEYEGVVLEVKKDTFFTRLVDLTCKSVDQETEILIDEVFDEDKEFIVPGAIFNWHTSSFAPIIRFRQLPIWREEEMQEAQRKAEQLQESLGWRGGKE
;
A
#
# COMPACT_ATOMS: atom_id res chain seq x y z
N MET A 1 -17.35 8.43 16.00
CA MET A 1 -15.88 8.53 16.00
C MET A 1 -15.43 8.03 14.64
N ILE A 2 -14.61 8.80 13.91
CA ILE A 2 -14.11 8.42 12.58
C ILE A 2 -12.66 8.00 12.82
N HIS A 3 -12.28 6.81 12.36
CA HIS A 3 -10.87 6.41 12.31
C HIS A 3 -10.42 6.34 10.86
N GLU A 4 -9.17 6.74 10.65
CA GLU A 4 -8.53 6.74 9.34
C GLU A 4 -7.30 5.85 9.37
N TYR A 5 -7.24 4.94 8.39
CA TYR A 5 -6.12 4.05 8.18
C TYR A 5 -5.56 4.24 6.77
N GLU A 6 -4.23 4.21 6.65
CA GLU A 6 -3.56 4.03 5.37
C GLU A 6 -3.23 2.54 5.20
N GLY A 7 -3.69 1.94 4.13
CA GLY A 7 -3.47 0.54 3.82
C GLY A 7 -2.53 0.33 2.64
N VAL A 8 -1.71 -0.72 2.70
CA VAL A 8 -0.92 -1.22 1.58
C VAL A 8 -1.25 -2.68 1.32
N VAL A 9 -1.60 -3.01 0.08
CA VAL A 9 -1.88 -4.38 -0.34
C VAL A 9 -0.57 -5.19 -0.33
N LEU A 10 -0.54 -6.29 0.42
CA LEU A 10 0.60 -7.20 0.51
C LEU A 10 0.47 -8.36 -0.49
N GLU A 11 -0.71 -8.96 -0.56
CA GLU A 11 -1.01 -10.12 -1.40
C GLU A 11 -2.46 -10.06 -1.87
N VAL A 12 -2.72 -10.48 -3.11
CA VAL A 12 -4.09 -10.58 -3.66
C VAL A 12 -4.41 -12.05 -3.91
N LYS A 13 -5.52 -12.51 -3.34
CA LYS A 13 -6.11 -13.83 -3.56
C LYS A 13 -7.33 -13.72 -4.46
N LYS A 14 -8.03 -14.84 -4.66
CA LYS A 14 -9.17 -14.92 -5.58
C LYS A 14 -10.31 -13.95 -5.23
N ASP A 15 -10.69 -13.91 -3.95
CA ASP A 15 -11.87 -13.17 -3.47
C ASP A 15 -11.51 -12.17 -2.35
N THR A 16 -10.24 -12.14 -1.93
CA THR A 16 -9.72 -11.35 -0.81
C THR A 16 -8.35 -10.78 -1.12
N PHE A 17 -7.92 -9.79 -0.35
CA PHE A 17 -6.55 -9.30 -0.36
C PHE A 17 -6.05 -9.06 1.07
N PHE A 18 -4.77 -9.35 1.28
CA PHE A 18 -4.07 -9.07 2.53
C PHE A 18 -3.50 -7.67 2.46
N THR A 19 -3.63 -6.94 3.56
CA THR A 19 -3.16 -5.56 3.66
C THR A 19 -2.49 -5.33 5.00
N ARG A 20 -1.50 -4.44 5.01
CA ARG A 20 -1.00 -3.81 6.24
C ARG A 20 -1.63 -2.43 6.37
N LEU A 21 -2.12 -2.09 7.55
CA LEU A 21 -2.80 -0.86 7.89
C LEU A 21 -1.97 -0.08 8.90
N VAL A 22 -1.86 1.22 8.68
CA VAL A 22 -1.25 2.19 9.59
C VAL A 22 -2.34 3.13 10.07
N ASP A 23 -2.54 3.20 11.39
CA ASP A 23 -3.52 4.10 11.99
C ASP A 23 -3.00 5.55 11.96
N LEU A 24 -3.68 6.39 11.17
CA LEU A 24 -3.33 7.81 11.02
C LEU A 24 -3.87 8.68 12.17
N THR A 25 -4.77 8.13 13.00
CA THR A 25 -5.50 8.84 14.07
C THR A 25 -4.76 8.76 15.40
N CYS A 26 -4.29 7.57 15.78
CA CYS A 26 -3.70 7.30 17.08
C CYS A 26 -2.21 6.91 17.04
N LYS A 27 -1.59 6.84 15.85
CA LYS A 27 -0.19 6.37 15.67
C LYS A 27 0.08 5.06 16.44
N SER A 28 -0.85 4.12 16.34
CA SER A 28 -0.69 2.78 16.91
C SER A 28 0.24 1.93 16.04
N VAL A 29 0.55 0.73 16.52
CA VAL A 29 1.31 -0.27 15.77
C VAL A 29 0.55 -0.64 14.50
N ASP A 30 1.29 -0.89 13.42
CA ASP A 30 0.78 -1.42 12.16
C ASP A 30 -0.03 -2.71 12.41
N GLN A 31 -1.13 -2.87 11.67
CA GLN A 31 -2.01 -4.03 11.76
C GLN A 31 -2.09 -4.73 10.41
N GLU A 32 -2.13 -6.06 10.39
CA GLU A 32 -2.37 -6.83 9.17
C GLU A 32 -3.80 -7.36 9.18
N THR A 33 -4.51 -7.25 8.06
CA THR A 33 -5.88 -7.77 7.92
C THR A 33 -6.14 -8.27 6.52
N GLU A 34 -7.17 -9.11 6.39
CA GLU A 34 -7.70 -9.58 5.13
C GLU A 34 -9.01 -8.85 4.83
N ILE A 35 -9.17 -8.35 3.60
CA ILE A 35 -10.36 -7.60 3.16
C ILE A 35 -10.97 -8.33 1.96
N LEU A 36 -12.30 -8.44 1.92
CA LEU A 36 -13.02 -8.99 0.78
C LEU A 36 -12.95 -8.02 -0.40
N ILE A 37 -12.68 -8.52 -1.61
CA ILE A 37 -12.71 -7.68 -2.82
C ILE A 37 -14.09 -7.06 -3.03
N ASP A 38 -15.15 -7.73 -2.57
CA ASP A 38 -16.53 -7.24 -2.64
C ASP A 38 -16.82 -6.04 -1.73
N GLU A 39 -16.00 -5.80 -0.70
CA GLU A 39 -16.09 -4.59 0.14
C GLU A 39 -15.51 -3.35 -0.53
N VAL A 40 -14.84 -3.50 -1.67
CA VAL A 40 -14.29 -2.41 -2.48
C VAL A 40 -15.30 -2.01 -3.56
N PHE A 41 -15.47 -0.72 -3.79
CA PHE A 41 -16.30 -0.21 -4.89
C PHE A 41 -15.83 -0.77 -6.23
N ASP A 42 -16.75 -1.16 -7.11
CA ASP A 42 -16.42 -1.77 -8.41
C ASP A 42 -15.42 -0.96 -9.23
N GLU A 43 -15.52 0.37 -9.19
CA GLU A 43 -14.61 1.30 -9.87
C GLU A 43 -13.16 1.25 -9.35
N ASP A 44 -12.98 0.80 -8.10
CA ASP A 44 -11.68 0.74 -7.44
C ASP A 44 -11.09 -0.69 -7.43
N LYS A 45 -11.87 -1.71 -7.82
CA LYS A 45 -11.43 -3.13 -7.82
C LYS A 45 -10.24 -3.37 -8.74
N GLU A 46 -10.09 -2.61 -9.83
CA GLU A 46 -8.95 -2.72 -10.75
C GLU A 46 -7.62 -2.31 -10.13
N PHE A 47 -7.63 -1.53 -9.04
CA PHE A 47 -6.43 -1.06 -8.35
C PHE A 47 -5.95 -1.99 -7.24
N ILE A 48 -6.66 -3.11 -7.00
CA ILE A 48 -6.27 -4.13 -6.01
C ILE A 48 -5.10 -4.94 -6.57
N VAL A 49 -3.90 -4.37 -6.45
CA VAL A 49 -2.63 -5.01 -6.85
C VAL A 49 -1.64 -4.95 -5.69
N PRO A 50 -0.71 -5.93 -5.55
CA PRO A 50 0.33 -5.86 -4.54
C PRO A 50 1.11 -4.55 -4.61
N GLY A 51 1.30 -3.90 -3.46
CA GLY A 51 1.92 -2.58 -3.34
C GLY A 51 0.98 -1.38 -3.52
N ALA A 52 -0.28 -1.60 -3.91
CA ALA A 52 -1.25 -0.52 -4.00
C ALA A 52 -1.55 0.09 -2.63
N ILE A 53 -1.67 1.42 -2.57
CA ILE A 53 -1.96 2.18 -1.36
C ILE A 53 -3.41 2.65 -1.40
N PHE A 54 -4.12 2.51 -0.29
CA PHE A 54 -5.50 2.98 -0.15
C PHE A 54 -5.71 3.68 1.18
N ASN A 55 -6.75 4.52 1.25
CA ASN A 55 -7.26 5.05 2.51
C ASN A 55 -8.49 4.27 2.92
N TRP A 56 -8.59 3.92 4.20
CA TRP A 56 -9.76 3.30 4.79
C TRP A 56 -10.32 4.19 5.89
N HIS A 57 -11.51 4.73 5.64
CA HIS A 57 -12.24 5.54 6.61
C HIS A 57 -13.33 4.69 7.25
N THR A 58 -13.19 4.39 8.54
CA THR A 58 -14.22 3.67 9.28
C THR A 58 -15.12 4.69 9.96
N SER A 59 -16.28 4.92 9.33
CA SER A 59 -17.37 5.72 9.91
C SER A 59 -18.49 4.80 10.39
N SER A 60 -19.26 5.21 11.40
CA SER A 60 -20.36 4.41 11.96
C SER A 60 -21.49 4.10 10.97
N PHE A 61 -21.50 4.73 9.79
CA PHE A 61 -22.57 4.59 8.80
C PHE A 61 -22.13 3.85 7.52
N ALA A 62 -20.84 3.93 7.15
CA ALA A 62 -20.27 3.14 6.07
C ALA A 62 -18.73 3.16 6.14
N PRO A 63 -18.05 2.00 6.16
CA PRO A 63 -16.63 1.93 5.87
C PRO A 63 -16.39 2.25 4.39
N ILE A 64 -15.45 3.14 4.09
CA ILE A 64 -15.11 3.52 2.70
C ILE A 64 -13.64 3.23 2.47
N ILE A 65 -13.36 2.35 1.50
CA ILE A 65 -12.01 2.08 0.98
C ILE A 65 -11.86 2.83 -0.34
N ARG A 66 -10.80 3.64 -0.47
CA ARG A 66 -10.47 4.36 -1.70
C ARG A 66 -9.00 4.16 -2.04
N PHE A 67 -8.75 3.58 -3.21
CA PHE A 67 -7.41 3.39 -3.71
C PHE A 67 -6.83 4.72 -4.19
N ARG A 68 -5.56 4.96 -3.88
CA ARG A 68 -4.85 6.12 -4.43
C ARG A 68 -4.46 5.77 -5.85
N GLN A 69 -4.96 6.55 -6.80
CA GLN A 69 -4.39 6.58 -8.15
C GLN A 69 -3.00 7.21 -8.03
N LEU A 70 -2.00 6.37 -7.81
CA LEU A 70 -0.62 6.80 -7.98
C LEU A 70 -0.43 7.13 -9.47
N PRO A 71 0.31 8.21 -9.79
CA PRO A 71 0.68 8.46 -11.18
C PRO A 71 1.32 7.18 -11.74
N ILE A 72 0.92 6.80 -12.96
CA ILE A 72 1.48 5.63 -13.65
C ILE A 72 2.99 5.87 -13.74
N TRP A 73 3.76 5.13 -12.94
CA TRP A 73 5.21 5.18 -12.98
C TRP A 73 5.63 4.77 -14.38
N ARG A 74 6.24 5.70 -15.11
CA ARG A 74 6.77 5.35 -16.44
C ARG A 74 7.99 4.46 -16.25
N GLU A 75 8.26 3.60 -17.23
CA GLU A 75 9.43 2.73 -17.22
C GLU A 75 10.73 3.51 -16.95
N GLU A 76 10.80 4.74 -17.45
CA GLU A 76 11.89 5.69 -17.23
C GLU A 76 12.06 6.10 -15.76
N GLU A 77 10.95 6.30 -15.03
CA GLU A 77 10.98 6.68 -13.61
C GLU A 77 11.39 5.50 -12.74
N MET A 78 10.99 4.27 -13.11
CA MET A 78 11.44 3.05 -12.45
C MET A 78 12.93 2.81 -12.66
N GLN A 79 13.43 2.99 -13.89
CA GLN A 79 14.87 2.89 -14.19
C GLN A 79 15.68 3.96 -13.45
N GLU A 80 15.17 5.18 -13.36
CA GLU A 80 15.85 6.23 -12.62
C GLU A 80 15.88 5.96 -11.11
N ALA A 81 14.78 5.46 -10.53
CA ALA A 81 14.74 5.05 -9.14
C ALA A 81 15.74 3.92 -8.85
N GLN A 82 15.81 2.91 -9.73
CA GLN A 82 16.79 1.82 -9.63
C GLN A 82 18.22 2.36 -9.68
N ARG A 83 18.52 3.22 -10.66
CA ARG A 83 19.86 3.82 -10.80
C ARG A 83 20.25 4.64 -9.56
N LYS A 84 19.31 5.40 -8.99
CA LYS A 84 19.55 6.17 -7.76
C LYS A 84 19.81 5.25 -6.56
N ALA A 85 19.09 4.13 -6.45
CA ALA A 85 19.33 3.15 -5.41
C ALA A 85 20.74 2.53 -5.52
N GLU A 86 21.16 2.16 -6.74
CA GLU A 86 22.51 1.63 -7.01
C GLU A 86 23.60 2.66 -6.67
N GLN A 87 23.44 3.91 -7.13
CA GLN A 87 24.39 5.00 -6.82
C GLN A 87 24.48 5.27 -5.31
N LEU A 88 23.34 5.23 -4.61
CA LEU A 88 23.31 5.42 -3.16
C LEU A 88 24.04 4.26 -2.46
N GLN A 89 23.81 3.02 -2.89
CA GLN A 89 24.46 1.84 -2.34
C GLN A 89 25.98 1.89 -2.51
N GLU A 90 26.47 2.33 -3.67
CA GLU A 90 27.90 2.54 -3.92
C GLU A 90 28.47 3.66 -3.04
N SER A 91 27.75 4.78 -2.91
CA SER A 91 28.20 5.94 -2.12
C SER A 91 28.27 5.66 -0.61
N LEU A 92 27.40 4.78 -0.10
CA LEU A 92 27.34 4.41 1.31
C LEU A 92 28.24 3.21 1.66
N GLY A 93 28.89 2.57 0.67
CA GLY A 93 29.71 1.38 0.87
C GLY A 93 28.92 0.17 1.42
N TRP A 94 27.60 0.16 1.23
CA TRP A 94 26.70 -0.82 1.83
C TRP A 94 26.74 -2.14 1.03
N ARG A 95 27.55 -3.11 1.46
CA ARG A 95 27.40 -4.51 1.07
C ARG A 95 26.33 -5.14 1.96
N GLY A 96 25.14 -5.37 1.40
CA GLY A 96 24.03 -5.98 2.12
C GLY A 96 24.50 -7.19 2.94
N GLY A 97 24.27 -7.14 4.25
CA GLY A 97 24.58 -8.23 5.17
C GLY A 97 23.82 -9.48 4.75
N LYS A 98 24.55 -10.46 4.22
CA LYS A 98 24.21 -11.87 4.43
C LYS A 98 24.90 -12.27 5.74
N GLU A 99 24.12 -12.40 6.80
CA GLU A 99 24.40 -13.34 7.90
C GLU A 99 23.26 -14.34 7.97
#